data_AF-A0A968VTW3-F1
#
_entry.id   AF-A0A968VTW3-F1
#
_cell.length_a   1.000
_cell.length_b   1.000
_cell.length_c   1.000
_cell.angle_alpha   90.00
_cell.angle_beta   90.00
_cell.angle_gamma   90.00
#
_symmetry.space_group_name_H-M   'P 1'
#
loop_
_entity.id
_entity.type
_entity.pdbx_description
1 polymer ?
#
loop_
_entity_poly.entity_id
_entity_poly.type
_entity_poly.pdbx_seq_one_letter_code
_entity_poly.pdbx_strand_id
1 'polypeptide(L)' 'MTDYDCWDTSRPHVTLEQVIAIMRRNNAKAFSLLNRILKAEQDLLEGCDCRNQGLRMGLMTPKKALSKEQSAWMDVLLL' A
#
# COMPACT_ATOMS: atom_id res chain seq x y z
N MET A 1 4.47 -12.50 -2.32
CA MET A 1 5.66 -12.91 -3.10
C MET A 1 5.21 -13.77 -4.26
N THR A 2 5.57 -13.37 -5.48
CA THR A 2 5.20 -14.07 -6.73
C THR A 2 6.32 -14.95 -7.25
N ASP A 3 7.57 -14.62 -6.91
CA ASP A 3 8.80 -15.25 -7.38
C ASP A 3 10.00 -14.66 -6.60
N TYR A 4 11.21 -15.10 -6.94
CA TYR A 4 12.47 -14.68 -6.29
C TYR A 4 13.24 -13.61 -7.08
N ASP A 5 12.58 -12.89 -7.98
CA ASP A 5 13.19 -11.89 -8.86
C ASP A 5 14.40 -12.47 -9.64
N CYS A 6 15.29 -11.63 -10.18
CA CYS A 6 16.39 -12.05 -11.05
C CYS A 6 17.79 -11.98 -10.41
N TRP A 7 17.90 -11.66 -9.12
CA TRP A 7 19.20 -11.42 -8.48
C TRP A 7 20.04 -12.69 -8.26
N ASP A 8 19.41 -13.86 -8.16
CA ASP A 8 20.10 -15.14 -7.97
C ASP A 8 20.24 -15.89 -9.30
N THR A 9 21.39 -15.76 -9.94
CA THR A 9 21.69 -16.39 -11.24
C THR A 9 22.04 -17.87 -11.13
N SER A 10 22.15 -18.43 -9.91
CA SER A 10 22.33 -19.88 -9.71
C SER A 10 21.05 -20.68 -9.96
N ARG A 11 19.92 -19.99 -10.11
CA ARG A 11 18.59 -20.58 -10.30
C ARG A 11 18.00 -20.13 -11.64
N PRO A 12 17.10 -20.93 -12.25
CA PRO A 12 16.38 -20.48 -13.42
C PRO A 12 15.57 -19.22 -13.12
N HIS A 13 15.66 -18.22 -13.99
CA HIS A 13 14.80 -17.05 -13.92
C HIS A 13 13.34 -17.44 -14.07
N VAL A 14 12.48 -16.69 -13.37
CA VAL A 14 11.04 -16.93 -13.37
C VAL A 14 10.46 -16.77 -14.78
N THR A 15 9.46 -17.59 -15.12
CA THR A 15 8.66 -17.42 -16.34
C THR A 15 7.32 -16.75 -16.05
N LEU A 16 6.71 -16.16 -17.09
CA LEU A 16 5.39 -15.55 -16.99
C LEU A 16 4.33 -16.54 -16.47
N GLU A 17 4.37 -17.79 -16.95
CA GLU A 17 3.43 -18.84 -16.57
C GLU A 17 3.53 -19.15 -15.07
N GLN A 18 4.75 -19.17 -14.53
CA GLN A 18 5.00 -19.39 -13.11
C GLN A 18 4.42 -18.23 -12.27
N VAL A 19 4.66 -16.99 -12.69
CA VAL A 19 4.09 -15.79 -12.02
C VAL A 19 2.56 -15.87 -12.02
N ILE A 20 1.93 -16.11 -13.16
CA ILE A 20 0.46 -16.20 -13.27
C ILE A 20 -0.09 -17.30 -12.37
N ALA A 21 0.53 -18.49 -12.37
CA ALA A 21 0.09 -19.61 -11.56
C ALA A 21 0.17 -19.30 -10.05
N ILE A 22 1.26 -18.67 -9.61
CA ILE A 22 1.47 -18.27 -8.21
C ILE A 22 0.53 -17.13 -7.82
N MET A 23 0.38 -16.11 -8.66
CA MET A 23 -0.53 -14.99 -8.43
C MET A 23 -1.97 -15.45 -8.26
N ARG A 24 -2.48 -16.36 -9.10
CA ARG A 24 -3.85 -16.89 -8.95
C ARG A 24 -4.08 -17.49 -7.57
N ARG A 25 -3.13 -18.29 -7.07
CA ARG A 25 -3.20 -18.90 -5.73
C ARG A 25 -3.11 -17.85 -4.62
N ASN A 26 -2.20 -16.89 -4.77
CA ASN A 26 -2.00 -15.82 -3.78
C ASN A 26 -3.19 -14.87 -3.71
N ASN A 27 -3.82 -14.55 -4.85
CA ASN A 27 -4.99 -13.67 -4.90
C ASN A 27 -6.16 -14.29 -4.13
N ALA A 28 -6.43 -15.59 -4.27
CA ALA A 28 -7.47 -16.26 -3.49
C ALA A 28 -7.22 -16.13 -1.97
N LYS A 29 -5.96 -16.27 -1.52
CA LYS A 29 -5.57 -16.08 -0.13
C LYS A 29 -5.73 -14.61 0.30
N ALA A 30 -5.32 -13.67 -0.54
CA ALA A 30 -5.44 -12.24 -0.27
C ALA A 30 -6.90 -11.81 -0.10
N PHE A 31 -7.80 -12.26 -0.98
CA PHE A 31 -9.24 -12.01 -0.86
C PHE A 31 -9.82 -12.60 0.41
N SER A 32 -9.46 -13.85 0.75
CA SER A 32 -9.89 -14.48 2.00
C SER A 32 -9.43 -13.70 3.23
N LEU A 33 -8.17 -13.26 3.25
CA LEU A 33 -7.63 -12.42 4.32
C LEU A 33 -8.33 -11.07 4.41
N LEU A 34 -8.52 -10.39 3.28
CA LEU A 34 -9.18 -9.09 3.23
C LEU A 34 -10.63 -9.18 3.74
N ASN A 35 -11.36 -10.21 3.34
CA ASN A 35 -12.72 -10.44 3.85
C ASN A 35 -12.76 -10.66 5.36
N ARG A 36 -11.72 -11.29 5.94
CA ARG A 36 -11.62 -11.45 7.40
C ARG A 36 -11.30 -10.13 8.08
N ILE A 37 -10.42 -9.32 7.50
CA ILE A 37 -10.09 -7.98 8.00
C ILE A 37 -11.33 -7.09 7.98
N LEU A 38 -12.07 -7.06 6.87
CA LEU A 38 -13.28 -6.24 6.73
C LEU A 38 -14.43 -6.65 7.65
N LYS A 39 -14.46 -7.91 8.09
CA LYS A 39 -15.46 -8.45 9.04
C LYS A 39 -14.98 -8.45 10.48
N ALA A 40 -13.77 -7.96 10.75
CA ALA A 40 -13.25 -7.88 12.09
C ALA A 40 -14.07 -6.84 12.87
N GLU A 41 -14.62 -7.22 14.01
CA GLU A 41 -15.38 -6.31 14.89
C GLU A 41 -14.44 -5.35 15.65
N GLN A 42 -13.19 -5.76 15.84
CA GLN A 42 -12.14 -4.94 16.44
C GLN A 42 -11.64 -3.87 15.45
N ASP A 43 -11.40 -2.66 15.95
CA ASP A 43 -10.73 -1.63 15.18
C ASP A 43 -9.24 -1.98 15.05
N LEU A 44 -8.86 -2.46 13.87
CA LEU A 44 -7.48 -2.85 13.57
C LEU A 44 -6.50 -1.67 13.55
N LEU A 45 -7.01 -0.43 13.56
CA LEU A 45 -6.22 0.79 13.60
C LEU A 45 -6.30 1.49 14.97
N GLU A 46 -6.85 0.82 15.99
CA GLU A 46 -6.87 1.37 17.35
C GLU A 46 -5.43 1.71 17.80
N GLY A 47 -5.22 2.98 18.19
CA GLY A 47 -3.90 3.50 18.56
C GLY A 47 -2.97 3.89 17.40
N CYS A 48 -3.39 3.78 16.13
CA CYS A 48 -2.63 4.26 14.96
C CYS A 48 -2.61 5.80 14.93
N ASP A 49 -1.46 6.42 15.21
CA ASP A 49 -1.28 7.87 15.07
C ASP A 49 -0.91 8.30 13.63
N CYS A 50 -1.43 7.57 12.66
CA CYS A 50 -0.97 7.61 11.27
C CYS A 50 -1.31 8.95 10.60
N ARG A 51 -2.31 9.67 11.11
CA ARG A 51 -2.73 11.02 10.66
C ARG A 51 -1.73 12.13 11.04
N ASN A 52 -0.93 11.93 12.08
CA ASN A 52 0.01 12.96 12.57
C ASN A 52 1.46 12.72 12.16
N GLN A 53 1.73 11.73 11.32
CA GLN A 53 3.08 11.33 10.93
C GLN A 53 3.52 11.92 9.59
N GLY A 54 3.76 11.07 8.58
CA GLY A 54 4.59 11.38 7.42
C GLY A 54 4.17 12.63 6.65
N LEU A 55 2.88 12.83 6.37
CA LEU A 55 2.45 13.97 5.59
C LEU A 55 2.53 15.29 6.36
N ARG A 56 2.16 15.31 7.65
CA ARG A 56 2.21 16.54 8.47
C ARG A 56 3.63 17.01 8.71
N MET A 57 4.56 16.07 8.93
CA MET A 57 5.96 16.37 9.20
C MET A 57 6.80 16.55 7.92
N GLY A 58 6.44 15.84 6.84
CA GLY A 58 7.18 15.82 5.58
C GLY A 58 6.78 16.90 4.58
N LEU A 59 5.67 17.63 4.81
CA LEU A 59 5.26 18.71 3.93
C LEU A 59 6.19 19.91 4.08
N MET A 60 7.18 20.01 3.19
CA MET A 60 8.15 21.09 3.19
C MET A 60 7.59 22.39 2.57
N THR A 61 6.66 22.28 1.62
CA THR A 61 6.07 23.44 0.95
C THR A 61 5.07 24.14 1.86
N PRO A 62 5.23 25.43 2.17
CA PRO A 62 4.26 26.17 2.98
C PRO A 62 2.89 26.18 2.29
N LYS A 63 1.80 25.96 3.03
CA LYS A 63 0.43 25.95 2.47
C LYS A 63 0.10 27.19 1.63
N LYS A 64 0.57 28.36 2.06
CA LYS A 64 0.37 29.64 1.36
C LYS A 64 1.07 29.73 -0.01
N ALA A 65 2.03 28.85 -0.28
CA ALA A 65 2.77 28.80 -1.54
C ALA A 65 2.13 27.83 -2.55
N LEU A 66 1.10 27.08 -2.14
CA LEU A 66 0.36 26.18 -3.02
C LEU A 66 -0.58 26.99 -3.94
N SER A 67 -0.76 26.50 -5.16
CA SER A 67 -1.84 26.98 -6.03
C SER A 67 -3.20 26.64 -5.40
N LYS A 68 -4.27 27.28 -5.89
CA LYS A 68 -5.64 26.96 -5.44
C LYS A 68 -6.00 25.49 -5.65
N GLU A 69 -5.60 24.94 -6.80
CA GLU A 69 -5.82 23.53 -7.12
C GLU A 69 -5.04 22.59 -6.19
N GLN A 70 -3.76 22.89 -5.94
CA GLN A 70 -2.93 22.11 -5.01
C GLN A 70 -3.47 22.17 -3.58
N SER A 71 -3.93 23.35 -3.13
CA SER A 71 -4.53 23.51 -1.81
C SER A 71 -5.78 22.66 -1.67
N ALA A 72 -6.65 22.63 -2.69
CA ALA A 72 -7.87 21.81 -2.67
C ALA A 72 -7.55 20.31 -2.50
N TRP A 73 -6.51 19.80 -3.16
CA TRP A 73 -6.06 18.42 -2.97
C TRP A 73 -5.43 18.19 -1.59
N MET A 74 -4.65 19.14 -1.08
CA MET A 74 -4.05 19.03 0.25
C MET A 74 -5.10 19.05 1.37
N ASP A 75 -6.22 19.74 1.19
CA ASP A 75 -7.32 19.74 2.16
C ASP A 75 -8.00 18.37 2.27
N VAL A 76 -7.95 17.53 1.23
CA VAL A 76 -8.40 16.12 1.30
C VAL A 76 -7.41 15.26 2.10
N LEU A 77 -6.11 15.50 1.93
CA LEU A 77 -5.06 14.66 2.50
C LEU A 77 -4.67 15.05 3.94
N LEU A 78 -4.86 16.31 4.33
CA LEU A 78 -4.46 16.87 5.64
C LEU A 78 -5.62 16.99 6.64
N LEU A 79 -6.77 16.34 6.38
CA LEU A 79 -7.88 16.25 7.34
C LEU A 79 -7.40 15.79 8.74
#